data_AF-A0A1Y6INF4-F1
#
_entry.id   AF-A0A1Y6INF4-F1
#
_cell.length_a   1.000
_cell.length_b   1.000
_cell.length_c   1.000
_cell.angle_alpha   90.00
_cell.angle_beta   90.00
_cell.angle_gamma   90.00
#
_symmetry.space_group_name_H-M   'P 1'
#
loop_
_entity.id
_entity.type
_entity.pdbx_description
1 polymer ?
#
loop_
_entity_poly.entity_id
_entity_poly.type
_entity_poly.pdbx_seq_one_letter_code
_entity_poly.pdbx_strand_id
1 'polypeptide(L)'
;MRLTISDAFTSERLRDIYISTFSTTKVSGVDNILPKHFLKHQSREIDIIVVKVFFQDYKFTRYKEKLISKGAKKLPRQIAIPTLRDRIVLKALNIYLQTNLSEKLALQVPQQITRDVKSALYSMQYETVIKIDIQDFYPTINHNLLEQFLKTEGVEEEAISLIRSAISTGFSKDEVSNIGVPQGLSVSNILAEIYMIYIDNILKGKEIFYRRYVDDVLIFCNKNEAQDIFEEYDRYTQELGLKIHSLDAGADKTIIRDIKQEFSYLGYVFNPQNKHESTSISVRESSKKRFIDSIAALFTSYSNSGKKRSKGLLYWKLNLRITGCIAKNKCKGWLFFFSEMDDMLMLFEIDNMIKKLCLRNNVDYKGIKKLTRTIHEIRYNRWESSYFPNFDSYNYKNMKEVISFDKGIAMHKLRLSDSDIVSRFWSIVNREIRSMETDISSFS
;
A
#
# COMPACT_ATOMS: atom_id res chain seq x y z
N MET A 1 -21.07 -7.99 15.98
CA MET A 1 -22.15 -8.74 15.28
C MET A 1 -21.49 -9.56 14.19
N ARG A 2 -21.64 -10.89 14.21
CA ARG A 2 -21.06 -11.78 13.20
C ARG A 2 -21.86 -11.61 11.90
N LEU A 3 -21.16 -11.38 10.79
CA LEU A 3 -21.75 -11.28 9.45
C LEU A 3 -21.77 -12.68 8.84
N THR A 4 -22.92 -13.18 8.39
CA THR A 4 -22.99 -14.46 7.68
C THR A 4 -22.57 -14.33 6.22
N ILE A 5 -22.23 -15.42 5.56
CA ILE A 5 -21.88 -15.38 4.12
C ILE A 5 -23.08 -14.93 3.27
N SER A 6 -24.29 -15.36 3.62
CA SER A 6 -25.53 -14.96 2.93
C SER A 6 -25.79 -13.46 3.09
N ASP A 7 -25.55 -12.91 4.29
CA ASP A 7 -25.69 -11.47 4.55
C ASP A 7 -24.60 -10.65 3.87
N ALA A 8 -23.41 -11.22 3.64
CA ALA A 8 -22.33 -10.54 2.93
C ALA A 8 -22.60 -10.43 1.41
N PHE A 9 -23.37 -11.36 0.85
CA PHE A 9 -23.65 -11.50 -0.58
C PHE A 9 -25.08 -11.15 -0.96
N THR A 10 -25.58 -10.00 -0.50
CA THR A 10 -26.87 -9.44 -0.96
C THR A 10 -26.70 -8.50 -2.15
N SER A 11 -27.70 -8.40 -3.04
CA SER A 11 -27.62 -7.52 -4.21
C SER A 11 -27.37 -6.05 -3.83
N GLU A 12 -27.88 -5.60 -2.70
CA GLU A 12 -27.64 -4.25 -2.15
C GLU A 12 -26.16 -4.04 -1.78
N ARG A 13 -25.58 -4.92 -0.95
CA ARG A 13 -24.17 -4.80 -0.53
C ARG A 13 -23.21 -4.90 -1.71
N LEU A 14 -23.46 -5.82 -2.64
CA LEU A 14 -22.61 -5.96 -3.82
C LEU A 14 -22.69 -4.71 -4.72
N ARG A 15 -23.87 -4.08 -4.81
CA ARG A 15 -24.08 -2.80 -5.51
C ARG A 15 -23.29 -1.68 -4.84
N ASP A 16 -23.34 -1.59 -3.52
CA ASP A 16 -22.59 -0.59 -2.74
C ASP A 16 -21.08 -0.76 -2.87
N ILE A 17 -20.59 -2.01 -2.85
CA ILE A 17 -19.18 -2.33 -3.10
C ILE A 17 -18.76 -1.81 -4.48
N TYR A 18 -19.56 -2.07 -5.52
CA TYR A 18 -19.27 -1.57 -6.87
C TYR A 18 -19.24 -0.03 -6.91
N ILE A 19 -20.26 0.64 -6.37
CA ILE A 19 -20.39 2.10 -6.43
C ILE A 19 -19.23 2.78 -5.67
N SER A 20 -18.98 2.34 -4.44
CA SER A 20 -17.98 2.94 -3.55
C SER A 20 -16.54 2.67 -3.98
N THR A 21 -16.26 1.47 -4.49
CA THR A 21 -14.88 0.99 -4.67
C THR A 21 -14.44 0.97 -6.12
N PHE A 22 -15.32 0.57 -7.05
CA PHE A 22 -14.91 0.20 -8.41
C PHE A 22 -15.40 1.12 -9.52
N SER A 23 -16.52 1.81 -9.34
CA SER A 23 -17.21 2.64 -10.35
C SER A 23 -16.29 3.63 -11.09
N THR A 24 -15.33 4.22 -10.38
CA THR A 24 -14.39 5.23 -10.90
C THR A 24 -13.04 4.67 -11.32
N THR A 25 -12.83 3.36 -11.18
CA THR A 25 -11.56 2.71 -11.51
C THR A 25 -11.41 2.53 -13.03
N LYS A 26 -10.16 2.40 -13.49
CA LYS A 26 -9.82 2.21 -14.92
C LYS A 26 -9.10 0.88 -15.18
N VAL A 27 -9.25 -0.06 -14.25
CA VAL A 27 -8.62 -1.38 -14.31
C VAL A 27 -9.63 -2.37 -14.85
N SER A 28 -9.23 -3.19 -15.81
CA SER A 28 -10.01 -4.28 -16.38
C SER A 28 -9.23 -5.59 -16.30
N GLY A 29 -9.95 -6.70 -16.16
CA GLY A 29 -9.40 -8.05 -16.16
C GLY A 29 -9.18 -8.57 -17.58
N VAL A 30 -9.16 -9.89 -17.73
CA VAL A 30 -9.00 -10.57 -19.04
C VAL A 30 -10.17 -10.30 -20.00
N ASP A 31 -11.35 -9.98 -19.47
CA ASP A 31 -12.57 -9.63 -20.20
C ASP A 31 -12.54 -8.21 -20.80
N ASN A 32 -11.56 -7.39 -20.41
CA ASN A 32 -11.43 -5.99 -20.78
C ASN A 32 -12.69 -5.13 -20.48
N ILE A 33 -13.58 -5.57 -19.59
CA ILE A 33 -14.76 -4.81 -19.20
C ILE A 33 -14.36 -3.71 -18.21
N LEU A 34 -14.56 -2.46 -18.61
CA LEU A 34 -14.38 -1.31 -17.71
C LEU A 34 -15.62 -1.10 -16.85
N PRO A 35 -15.48 -0.51 -15.64
CA PRO A 35 -16.62 -0.20 -14.77
C PRO A 35 -17.75 0.56 -15.47
N LYS A 36 -17.42 1.55 -16.31
CA LYS A 36 -18.42 2.29 -17.10
C LYS A 36 -19.31 1.42 -18.00
N HIS A 37 -18.79 0.28 -18.48
CA HIS A 37 -19.55 -0.66 -19.31
C HIS A 37 -20.35 -1.63 -18.44
N PHE A 38 -19.77 -2.08 -17.32
CA PHE A 38 -20.45 -2.91 -16.33
C PHE A 38 -21.70 -2.23 -15.76
N LEU A 39 -21.67 -0.90 -15.59
CA LEU A 39 -22.83 -0.12 -15.14
C LEU A 39 -24.11 -0.41 -15.93
N LYS A 40 -24.01 -0.66 -17.25
CA LYS A 40 -25.16 -0.92 -18.12
C LYS A 40 -25.90 -2.22 -17.80
N HIS A 41 -25.20 -3.19 -17.23
CA HIS A 41 -25.73 -4.53 -16.92
C HIS A 41 -25.55 -4.88 -15.44
N GLN A 42 -25.30 -3.88 -14.60
CA GLN A 42 -24.85 -4.06 -13.22
C GLN A 42 -25.79 -4.94 -12.40
N SER A 43 -27.10 -4.69 -12.43
CA SER A 43 -28.07 -5.46 -11.64
C SER A 43 -28.05 -6.93 -12.03
N ARG A 44 -28.13 -7.23 -13.33
CA ARG A 44 -28.05 -8.61 -13.84
C ARG A 44 -26.77 -9.31 -13.41
N GLU A 45 -25.63 -8.64 -13.53
CA GLU A 45 -24.33 -9.19 -13.16
C GLU A 45 -24.22 -9.47 -11.66
N ILE A 46 -24.77 -8.59 -10.82
CA ILE A 46 -24.83 -8.77 -9.37
C ILE A 46 -25.75 -9.94 -9.00
N ASP A 47 -26.94 -10.03 -9.60
CA ASP A 47 -27.88 -11.11 -9.30
C ASP A 47 -27.28 -12.48 -9.68
N ILE A 48 -26.52 -12.54 -10.78
CA ILE A 48 -25.73 -13.73 -11.13
C ILE A 48 -24.73 -14.06 -10.01
N ILE A 49 -23.99 -13.08 -9.47
CA ILE A 49 -23.07 -13.34 -8.35
C ILE A 49 -23.81 -13.96 -7.17
N VAL A 50 -24.92 -13.34 -6.74
CA VAL A 50 -25.69 -13.77 -5.56
C VAL A 50 -26.17 -15.21 -5.72
N VAL A 51 -26.84 -15.52 -6.83
CA VAL A 51 -27.36 -16.86 -7.13
C VAL A 51 -26.22 -17.87 -7.12
N LYS A 52 -25.11 -17.54 -7.78
CA LYS A 52 -23.99 -18.46 -7.93
C LYS A 52 -23.25 -18.76 -6.63
N VAL A 53 -23.08 -17.74 -5.79
CA VAL A 53 -22.47 -17.92 -4.47
C VAL A 53 -23.40 -18.73 -3.56
N PHE A 54 -24.71 -18.45 -3.59
CA PHE A 54 -25.71 -19.19 -2.80
C PHE A 54 -25.72 -20.69 -3.13
N PHE A 55 -25.68 -21.05 -4.42
CA PHE A 55 -25.61 -22.45 -4.85
C PHE A 55 -24.19 -23.03 -4.84
N GLN A 56 -23.18 -22.29 -4.37
CA GLN A 56 -21.77 -22.69 -4.36
C GLN A 56 -21.22 -23.10 -5.74
N ASP A 57 -21.75 -22.52 -6.81
CA ASP A 57 -21.36 -22.80 -8.20
C ASP A 57 -20.46 -21.69 -8.82
N TYR A 58 -20.13 -20.66 -8.04
CA TYR A 58 -19.34 -19.53 -8.49
C TYR A 58 -17.93 -19.98 -8.88
N LYS A 59 -17.51 -19.69 -10.11
CA LYS A 59 -16.18 -19.97 -10.63
C LYS A 59 -15.49 -18.68 -11.03
N PHE A 60 -14.32 -18.44 -10.44
CA PHE A 60 -13.49 -17.29 -10.79
C PHE A 60 -12.97 -17.39 -12.21
N THR A 61 -12.86 -16.25 -12.87
CA THR A 61 -12.23 -16.17 -14.18
C THR A 61 -10.71 -16.13 -13.99
N ARG A 62 -9.97 -16.80 -14.88
CA ARG A 62 -8.49 -16.71 -14.90
C ARG A 62 -8.03 -15.25 -14.80
N TYR A 63 -7.01 -15.01 -14.01
CA TYR A 63 -6.57 -13.65 -13.74
C TYR A 63 -5.72 -13.09 -14.88
N LYS A 64 -5.85 -11.78 -15.12
CA LYS A 64 -4.96 -11.08 -16.05
C LYS A 64 -3.63 -10.87 -15.36
N GLU A 65 -2.57 -11.40 -15.96
CA GLU A 65 -1.21 -11.26 -15.45
C GLU A 65 -0.67 -9.85 -15.68
N LYS A 66 -0.04 -9.28 -14.64
CA LYS A 66 0.74 -8.06 -14.73
C LYS A 66 2.08 -8.25 -14.01
N LEU A 67 3.17 -8.08 -14.75
CA LEU A 67 4.53 -8.14 -14.21
C LEU A 67 5.00 -6.75 -13.77
N ILE A 68 5.50 -6.64 -12.53
CA ILE A 68 6.09 -5.43 -11.97
C ILE A 68 7.58 -5.69 -11.72
N SER A 69 8.45 -4.86 -12.29
CA SER A 69 9.90 -5.00 -12.11
C SER A 69 10.30 -4.83 -10.63
N LYS A 70 11.08 -5.78 -10.10
CA LYS A 70 11.73 -5.68 -8.78
C LYS A 70 13.13 -5.04 -8.84
N GLY A 71 13.52 -4.50 -10.00
CA GLY A 71 14.85 -3.97 -10.26
C GLY A 71 15.73 -4.93 -11.08
N ALA A 72 16.96 -4.50 -11.36
CA ALA A 72 17.89 -5.27 -12.17
C ALA A 72 18.20 -6.64 -11.55
N LYS A 73 18.29 -7.68 -12.40
CA LYS A 73 18.66 -9.05 -12.03
C LYS A 73 17.70 -9.78 -11.08
N LYS A 74 16.51 -9.24 -10.81
CA LYS A 74 15.47 -9.89 -10.01
C LYS A 74 14.28 -10.27 -10.88
N LEU A 75 13.68 -11.43 -10.61
CA LEU A 75 12.43 -11.81 -11.26
C LEU A 75 11.33 -10.77 -10.94
N PRO A 76 10.47 -10.44 -11.91
CA PRO A 76 9.39 -9.49 -11.68
C PRO A 76 8.38 -10.06 -10.68
N ARG A 77 7.72 -9.17 -9.93
CA ARG A 77 6.56 -9.52 -9.14
C ARG A 77 5.37 -9.77 -10.08
N GLN A 78 4.78 -10.95 -9.99
CA GLN A 78 3.58 -11.32 -10.72
C GLN A 78 2.33 -10.87 -9.95
N ILE A 79 1.48 -10.05 -10.58
CA ILE A 79 0.24 -9.54 -9.99
C ILE A 79 -0.96 -10.06 -10.79
N ALA A 80 -1.92 -10.64 -10.08
CA ALA A 80 -3.23 -11.02 -10.57
C ALA A 80 -4.18 -9.82 -10.62
N ILE A 81 -4.76 -9.59 -11.79
CA ILE A 81 -5.83 -8.61 -11.99
C ILE A 81 -7.12 -9.37 -12.37
N PRO A 82 -8.07 -9.53 -11.42
CA PRO A 82 -9.33 -10.19 -11.70
C PRO A 82 -10.26 -9.36 -12.57
N THR A 83 -11.30 -10.01 -13.12
CA THR A 83 -12.42 -9.31 -13.77
C THR A 83 -13.13 -8.39 -12.77
N LEU A 84 -13.96 -7.47 -13.26
CA LEU A 84 -14.71 -6.60 -12.34
C LEU A 84 -15.72 -7.41 -11.50
N ARG A 85 -16.36 -8.42 -12.09
CA ARG A 85 -17.26 -9.33 -11.36
C ARG A 85 -16.53 -10.03 -10.21
N ASP A 86 -15.37 -10.63 -10.52
CA ASP A 86 -14.54 -11.31 -9.51
C ASP A 86 -14.02 -10.35 -8.43
N ARG A 87 -13.64 -9.12 -8.80
CA ARG A 87 -13.22 -8.11 -7.81
C ARG A 87 -14.33 -7.73 -6.83
N ILE A 88 -15.60 -7.72 -7.26
CA ILE A 88 -16.73 -7.47 -6.36
C ILE A 88 -16.84 -8.63 -5.36
N VAL A 89 -16.79 -9.88 -5.82
CA VAL A 89 -16.82 -11.08 -4.97
C VAL A 89 -15.66 -11.09 -3.97
N LEU A 90 -14.44 -10.89 -4.44
CA LEU A 90 -13.24 -10.83 -3.59
C LEU A 90 -13.30 -9.67 -2.60
N LYS A 91 -13.94 -8.56 -2.95
CA LYS A 91 -14.08 -7.44 -2.01
C LYS A 91 -15.14 -7.73 -0.95
N ALA A 92 -16.24 -8.40 -1.32
CA ALA A 92 -17.25 -8.87 -0.38
C ALA A 92 -16.66 -9.89 0.61
N LEU A 93 -15.90 -10.89 0.13
CA LEU A 93 -15.16 -11.84 0.97
C LEU A 93 -14.19 -11.14 1.93
N ASN A 94 -13.43 -10.15 1.45
CA ASN A 94 -12.52 -9.40 2.31
C ASN A 94 -13.30 -8.66 3.43
N ILE A 95 -14.40 -7.99 3.10
CA ILE A 95 -15.24 -7.30 4.11
C ILE A 95 -15.81 -8.29 5.12
N TYR A 96 -16.25 -9.46 4.66
CA TYR A 96 -16.73 -10.55 5.52
C TYR A 96 -15.66 -11.01 6.51
N LEU A 97 -14.46 -11.35 6.02
CA LEU A 97 -13.34 -11.76 6.88
C LEU A 97 -12.92 -10.66 7.85
N GLN A 98 -12.83 -9.41 7.38
CA GLN A 98 -12.50 -8.26 8.23
C GLN A 98 -13.52 -8.04 9.34
N THR A 99 -14.81 -8.23 9.05
CA THR A 99 -15.89 -8.03 10.02
C THR A 99 -15.90 -9.13 11.08
N ASN A 100 -15.64 -10.38 10.68
CA ASN A 100 -15.72 -11.53 11.59
C ASN A 100 -14.43 -11.76 12.38
N LEU A 101 -13.27 -11.32 11.87
CA LEU A 101 -11.97 -11.57 12.48
C LEU A 101 -11.28 -10.30 12.98
N SER A 102 -11.98 -9.16 13.06
CA SER A 102 -11.40 -7.86 13.43
C SER A 102 -10.67 -7.86 14.77
N GLU A 103 -11.16 -8.60 15.76
CA GLU A 103 -10.56 -8.67 17.10
C GLU A 103 -9.26 -9.48 17.12
N LYS A 104 -9.12 -10.43 16.19
CA LYS A 104 -7.97 -11.34 16.11
C LYS A 104 -6.88 -10.80 15.19
N LEU A 105 -7.27 -10.04 14.18
CA LEU A 105 -6.36 -9.47 13.18
C LEU A 105 -5.87 -8.09 13.62
N ALA A 106 -4.58 -7.99 13.94
CA ALA A 106 -3.91 -6.72 14.23
C ALA A 106 -3.52 -5.98 12.94
N LEU A 107 -4.49 -5.62 12.10
CA LEU A 107 -4.26 -4.87 10.85
C LEU A 107 -3.81 -3.43 11.14
N GLN A 108 -2.52 -3.25 11.38
CA GLN A 108 -1.91 -1.95 11.59
C GLN A 108 -1.38 -1.37 10.28
N VAL A 109 -1.54 -0.06 10.11
CA VAL A 109 -0.90 0.66 9.00
C VAL A 109 0.62 0.76 9.25
N PRO A 110 1.46 0.77 8.19
CA PRO A 110 2.92 0.84 8.35
C PRO A 110 3.40 1.94 9.29
N GLN A 111 2.76 3.11 9.25
CA GLN A 111 3.14 4.26 10.08
C GLN A 111 2.90 4.01 11.57
N GLN A 112 1.87 3.23 11.92
CA GLN A 112 1.64 2.86 13.31
C GLN A 112 2.71 1.90 13.78
N ILE A 113 3.02 0.88 12.97
CA ILE A 113 4.10 -0.07 13.26
C ILE A 113 5.43 0.66 13.42
N THR A 114 5.78 1.58 12.51
CA THR A 114 7.01 2.36 12.62
C THR A 114 7.06 3.21 13.89
N ARG A 115 5.93 3.79 14.33
CA ARG A 115 5.86 4.49 15.63
C ARG A 115 6.17 3.57 16.79
N ASP A 116 5.58 2.38 16.79
CA ASP A 116 5.83 1.39 17.84
C ASP A 116 7.31 0.97 17.87
N VAL A 117 7.92 0.75 16.70
CA VAL A 117 9.35 0.43 16.55
C VAL A 117 10.22 1.57 17.09
N LYS A 118 9.89 2.82 16.75
CA LYS A 118 10.58 4.02 17.25
C LYS A 118 10.50 4.12 18.77
N SER A 119 9.31 3.92 19.35
CA SER A 119 9.12 3.93 20.80
C SER A 119 9.91 2.81 21.49
N ALA A 120 9.91 1.60 20.94
CA ALA A 120 10.69 0.49 21.48
C ALA A 120 12.20 0.74 21.41
N LEU A 121 12.69 1.32 20.30
CA LEU A 121 14.09 1.70 20.14
C LEU A 121 14.53 2.71 21.21
N TYR A 122 13.72 3.74 21.48
CA TYR A 122 14.05 4.75 22.49
C TYR A 122 13.85 4.30 23.94
N SER A 123 13.15 3.19 24.17
CA SER A 123 13.00 2.64 25.53
C SER A 123 14.33 2.19 26.12
N MET A 124 15.34 1.91 25.28
CA MET A 124 16.64 1.35 25.66
C MET A 124 16.55 0.03 26.44
N GLN A 125 15.42 -0.69 26.32
CA GLN A 125 15.18 -1.97 27.01
C GLN A 125 15.74 -3.18 26.26
N TYR A 126 16.13 -3.01 25.00
CA TYR A 126 16.56 -4.09 24.12
C TYR A 126 17.97 -3.85 23.61
N GLU A 127 18.69 -4.93 23.31
CA GLU A 127 20.09 -4.87 22.89
C GLU A 127 20.30 -5.36 21.46
N THR A 128 19.41 -6.22 20.96
CA THR A 128 19.55 -6.89 19.67
C THR A 128 18.29 -6.74 18.84
N VAL A 129 18.48 -6.52 17.54
CA VAL A 129 17.44 -6.57 16.52
C VAL A 129 17.57 -7.85 15.71
N ILE A 130 16.47 -8.57 15.58
CA ILE A 130 16.30 -9.67 14.63
C ILE A 130 15.31 -9.18 13.58
N LYS A 131 15.77 -9.13 12.33
CA LYS A 131 14.89 -8.90 11.18
C LYS A 131 14.80 -10.19 10.41
N ILE A 132 13.60 -10.56 10.02
CA ILE A 132 13.33 -11.81 9.30
C ILE A 132 12.56 -11.47 8.02
N ASP A 133 13.04 -12.04 6.91
CA ASP A 133 12.45 -11.88 5.57
C ASP A 133 12.08 -13.28 5.04
N ILE A 134 10.78 -13.51 4.80
CA ILE A 134 10.25 -14.80 4.35
C ILE A 134 10.36 -14.90 2.83
N GLN A 135 10.99 -15.96 2.34
CA GLN A 135 11.20 -16.19 0.92
C GLN A 135 9.89 -16.51 0.21
N ASP A 136 9.61 -15.80 -0.88
CA ASP A 136 8.46 -16.06 -1.76
C ASP A 136 7.17 -16.36 -0.98
N PHE A 137 6.88 -15.55 0.04
CA PHE A 137 5.81 -15.80 1.00
C PHE A 137 4.46 -16.10 0.34
N TYR A 138 3.95 -15.20 -0.50
CA TYR A 138 2.68 -15.41 -1.19
C TYR A 138 2.65 -16.69 -2.02
N PRO A 139 3.62 -16.98 -2.91
CA PRO A 139 3.70 -18.25 -3.65
C PRO A 139 3.80 -19.52 -2.80
N THR A 140 4.28 -19.45 -1.56
CA THR A 140 4.56 -20.63 -0.72
C THR A 140 3.44 -20.99 0.27
N ILE A 141 2.44 -20.13 0.46
CA ILE A 141 1.29 -20.41 1.36
C ILE A 141 0.59 -21.72 0.99
N ASN A 142 0.53 -22.67 1.93
CA ASN A 142 -0.14 -23.95 1.72
C ASN A 142 -1.67 -23.80 1.86
N HIS A 143 -2.44 -24.19 0.84
CA HIS A 143 -3.89 -23.98 0.87
C HIS A 143 -4.61 -24.85 1.91
N ASN A 144 -4.12 -26.05 2.20
CA ASN A 144 -4.74 -26.94 3.17
C ASN A 144 -4.54 -26.42 4.60
N LEU A 145 -3.34 -25.92 4.92
CA LEU A 145 -3.08 -25.26 6.21
C LEU A 145 -3.90 -23.98 6.34
N LEU A 146 -3.97 -23.16 5.30
CA LEU A 146 -4.79 -21.94 5.30
C LEU A 146 -6.27 -22.26 5.55
N GLU A 147 -6.79 -23.31 4.90
CA GLU A 147 -8.15 -23.79 5.13
C GLU A 147 -8.38 -24.25 6.58
N GLN A 148 -7.43 -25.00 7.16
CA GLN A 148 -7.51 -25.41 8.57
C GLN A 148 -7.51 -24.21 9.53
N PHE A 149 -6.71 -23.18 9.24
CA PHE A 149 -6.72 -21.95 10.03
C PHE A 149 -8.05 -21.22 9.89
N LEU A 150 -8.60 -21.07 8.68
CA LEU A 150 -9.92 -20.46 8.48
C LEU A 150 -11.01 -21.20 9.28
N LYS A 151 -10.98 -22.54 9.32
CA LYS A 151 -11.92 -23.35 10.13
C LYS A 151 -11.75 -23.09 11.63
N THR A 152 -10.51 -23.12 12.11
CA THR A 152 -10.17 -22.81 13.51
C THR A 152 -10.64 -21.41 13.91
N GLU A 153 -10.56 -20.45 12.99
CA GLU A 153 -11.00 -19.08 13.20
C GLU A 153 -12.52 -18.88 13.13
N GLY A 154 -13.28 -19.92 12.77
CA GLY A 154 -14.74 -19.91 12.70
C GLY A 154 -15.30 -19.32 11.41
N VAL A 155 -14.57 -19.41 10.31
CA VAL A 155 -15.06 -19.00 8.98
C VAL A 155 -16.06 -20.06 8.46
N GLU A 156 -17.16 -19.62 7.85
CA GLU A 156 -18.17 -20.52 7.27
C GLU A 156 -17.59 -21.35 6.10
N GLU A 157 -18.00 -22.62 5.97
CA GLU A 157 -17.47 -23.55 4.95
C GLU A 157 -17.73 -23.04 3.52
N GLU A 158 -18.85 -22.36 3.27
CA GLU A 158 -19.15 -21.73 1.99
C GLU A 158 -18.13 -20.64 1.63
N ALA A 159 -17.73 -19.84 2.62
CA ALA A 159 -16.72 -18.80 2.44
C ALA A 159 -15.34 -19.42 2.19
N ILE A 160 -15.01 -20.49 2.91
CA ILE A 160 -13.77 -21.26 2.74
C ILE A 160 -13.70 -21.85 1.32
N SER A 161 -14.77 -22.48 0.85
CA SER A 161 -14.86 -23.03 -0.51
C SER A 161 -14.65 -21.94 -1.58
N LEU A 162 -15.29 -20.78 -1.41
CA LEU A 162 -15.13 -19.65 -2.32
C LEU A 162 -13.71 -19.05 -2.28
N ILE A 163 -13.08 -18.97 -1.10
CA ILE A 163 -11.69 -18.57 -0.93
C ILE A 163 -10.77 -19.57 -1.63
N ARG A 164 -10.97 -20.88 -1.43
CA ARG A 164 -10.19 -21.93 -2.06
C ARG A 164 -10.27 -21.82 -3.58
N SER A 165 -11.46 -21.63 -4.13
CA SER A 165 -11.64 -21.39 -5.56
C SER A 165 -10.88 -20.15 -6.04
N ALA A 166 -10.91 -19.06 -5.28
CA ALA A 166 -10.22 -17.81 -5.62
C ALA A 166 -8.69 -17.97 -5.67
N ILE A 167 -8.09 -18.64 -4.69
CA ILE A 167 -6.63 -18.77 -4.59
C ILE A 167 -6.07 -19.88 -5.47
N SER A 168 -6.87 -20.90 -5.79
CA SER A 168 -6.50 -21.94 -6.77
C SER A 168 -6.64 -21.47 -8.21
N THR A 169 -7.28 -20.32 -8.47
CA THR A 169 -7.41 -19.75 -9.82
C THR A 169 -6.08 -19.13 -10.27
N GLY A 170 -5.50 -19.70 -11.32
CA GLY A 170 -4.26 -19.21 -11.93
C GLY A 170 -4.43 -18.15 -13.02
N PHE A 171 -3.35 -17.96 -13.78
CA PHE A 171 -3.31 -17.07 -14.95
C PHE A 171 -3.74 -17.79 -16.24
N SER A 172 -3.63 -19.12 -16.23
CA SER A 172 -4.07 -20.04 -17.29
C SER A 172 -5.36 -20.78 -16.90
N LYS A 173 -6.13 -21.26 -17.89
CA LYS A 173 -7.43 -21.91 -17.63
C LYS A 173 -7.33 -23.23 -16.85
N ASP A 174 -6.24 -23.96 -17.03
CA ASP A 174 -6.07 -25.33 -16.50
C ASP A 174 -5.02 -25.41 -15.37
N GLU A 175 -4.53 -24.25 -14.92
CA GLU A 175 -3.56 -24.15 -13.85
C GLU A 175 -4.30 -24.10 -12.51
N VAL A 176 -4.47 -25.28 -11.91
CA VAL A 176 -4.97 -25.42 -10.53
C VAL A 176 -3.77 -25.61 -9.62
N SER A 177 -3.53 -24.64 -8.75
CA SER A 177 -2.50 -24.74 -7.71
C SER A 177 -3.11 -25.09 -6.36
N ASN A 178 -2.41 -25.94 -5.61
CA ASN A 178 -2.68 -26.21 -4.19
C ASN A 178 -1.75 -25.43 -3.25
N ILE A 179 -0.92 -24.56 -3.82
CA ILE A 179 0.00 -23.68 -3.11
C ILE A 179 -0.08 -22.26 -3.67
N GLY A 180 0.16 -21.30 -2.80
CA GLY A 180 0.32 -19.90 -3.15
C GLY A 180 -0.97 -19.09 -3.20
N VAL A 181 -0.90 -17.84 -2.77
CA VAL A 181 -2.01 -16.88 -2.84
C VAL A 181 -1.67 -15.83 -3.90
N PRO A 182 -2.49 -15.68 -4.97
CA PRO A 182 -2.21 -14.71 -6.03
C PRO A 182 -2.14 -13.27 -5.49
N GLN A 183 -1.05 -12.57 -5.77
CA GLN A 183 -0.89 -11.18 -5.33
C GLN A 183 -1.78 -10.25 -6.14
N GLY A 184 -2.47 -9.31 -5.48
CA GLY A 184 -3.36 -8.33 -6.14
C GLY A 184 -4.85 -8.61 -5.99
N LEU A 185 -5.24 -9.76 -5.44
CA LEU A 185 -6.62 -9.99 -5.01
C LEU A 185 -6.90 -9.17 -3.74
N SER A 186 -8.12 -8.66 -3.58
CA SER A 186 -8.46 -7.89 -2.38
C SER A 186 -8.44 -8.72 -1.10
N VAL A 187 -8.51 -10.05 -1.19
CA VAL A 187 -8.42 -10.97 -0.04
C VAL A 187 -6.99 -11.39 0.31
N SER A 188 -6.02 -11.22 -0.60
CA SER A 188 -4.67 -11.80 -0.44
C SER A 188 -4.02 -11.43 0.91
N ASN A 189 -4.05 -10.15 1.26
CA ASN A 189 -3.40 -9.66 2.47
C ASN A 189 -4.08 -10.19 3.73
N ILE A 190 -5.42 -10.26 3.78
CA ILE A 190 -6.09 -10.79 4.98
C ILE A 190 -5.86 -12.30 5.14
N LEU A 191 -5.77 -13.05 4.03
CA LEU A 191 -5.40 -14.47 4.09
C LEU A 191 -3.97 -14.67 4.58
N ALA A 192 -3.04 -13.83 4.13
CA ALA A 192 -1.67 -13.79 4.63
C ALA A 192 -1.60 -13.53 6.14
N GLU A 193 -2.39 -12.57 6.64
CA GLU A 193 -2.46 -12.28 8.08
C GLU A 193 -3.03 -13.47 8.87
N ILE A 194 -4.11 -14.09 8.38
CA ILE A 194 -4.68 -15.29 9.01
C ILE A 194 -3.66 -16.43 9.07
N TYR A 195 -2.88 -16.62 8.01
CA TYR A 195 -1.86 -17.67 7.93
C TYR A 195 -0.76 -17.52 8.99
N MET A 196 -0.47 -16.28 9.41
CA MET A 196 0.59 -15.97 10.37
C MET A 196 0.11 -15.90 11.83
N ILE A 197 -1.21 -15.99 12.10
CA ILE A 197 -1.78 -15.90 13.46
C ILE A 197 -1.12 -16.88 14.43
N TYR A 198 -0.82 -18.10 13.97
CA TYR A 198 -0.19 -19.13 14.80
C TYR A 198 1.14 -18.65 15.39
N ILE A 199 2.04 -18.14 14.53
CA ILE A 199 3.35 -17.63 14.94
C ILE A 199 3.20 -16.36 15.79
N ASP A 200 2.31 -15.45 15.38
CA ASP A 200 2.07 -14.21 16.11
C ASP A 200 1.65 -14.48 17.56
N ASN A 201 0.79 -15.48 17.79
CA ASN A 201 0.31 -15.83 19.12
C ASN A 201 1.39 -16.44 20.01
N ILE A 202 2.30 -17.22 19.44
CA ILE A 202 3.44 -17.79 20.18
C ILE A 202 4.38 -16.68 20.66
N LEU A 203 4.68 -15.70 19.80
CA LEU A 203 5.59 -14.61 20.14
C LEU A 203 4.98 -13.58 21.11
N LYS A 204 3.66 -13.36 21.07
CA LYS A 204 2.97 -12.45 22.01
C LYS A 204 3.16 -12.84 23.48
N GLY A 205 3.47 -14.10 23.78
CA GLY A 205 3.68 -14.59 25.14
C GLY A 205 5.09 -14.35 25.71
N LYS A 206 5.99 -13.73 24.94
CA LYS A 206 7.40 -13.54 25.32
C LYS A 206 7.69 -12.08 25.69
N GLU A 207 8.70 -11.86 26.53
CA GLU A 207 9.19 -10.53 26.92
C GLU A 207 10.08 -9.92 25.83
N ILE A 208 9.53 -9.77 24.63
CA ILE A 208 10.20 -9.22 23.45
C ILE A 208 9.34 -8.15 22.80
N PHE A 209 9.96 -7.23 22.08
CA PHE A 209 9.22 -6.38 21.18
C PHE A 209 9.05 -7.10 19.85
N TYR A 210 7.81 -7.35 19.41
CA TYR A 210 7.50 -8.01 18.15
C TYR A 210 6.59 -7.16 17.27
N ARG A 211 6.97 -6.95 16.01
CA ARG A 211 6.11 -6.38 14.97
C ARG A 211 6.30 -7.11 13.64
N ARG A 212 5.19 -7.37 12.96
CA ARG A 212 5.15 -7.93 11.61
C ARG A 212 4.30 -7.05 10.70
N TYR A 213 4.70 -6.95 9.45
CA TYR A 213 3.89 -6.39 8.38
C TYR A 213 3.90 -7.36 7.19
N VAL A 214 2.83 -8.14 7.03
CA VAL A 214 2.78 -9.24 6.05
C VAL A 214 3.95 -10.22 6.32
N ASP A 215 4.97 -10.24 5.45
CA ASP A 215 6.15 -11.12 5.48
C ASP A 215 7.38 -10.47 6.13
N ASP A 216 7.39 -9.15 6.28
CA ASP A 216 8.46 -8.41 6.96
C ASP A 216 8.29 -8.52 8.48
N VAL A 217 9.27 -9.10 9.17
CA VAL A 217 9.23 -9.33 10.62
C VAL A 217 10.37 -8.62 11.32
N LEU A 218 10.07 -7.99 12.45
CA LEU A 218 11.03 -7.31 13.30
C LEU A 218 10.82 -7.71 14.76
N ILE A 219 11.90 -8.14 15.41
CA ILE A 219 11.93 -8.49 16.83
C ILE A 219 13.07 -7.71 17.51
N PHE A 220 12.80 -7.09 18.66
CA PHE A 220 13.85 -6.65 19.58
C PHE A 220 13.85 -7.51 20.85
N CYS A 221 15.05 -7.87 21.30
CA CYS A 221 15.27 -8.78 22.43
C CYS A 221 16.62 -8.51 23.11
N ASN A 222 16.89 -9.23 24.19
CA ASN A 222 18.21 -9.24 24.83
C ASN A 222 19.21 -10.03 23.98
N LYS A 223 20.49 -9.67 24.07
CA LYS A 223 21.53 -10.28 23.22
C LYS A 223 21.65 -11.79 23.40
N ASN A 224 21.45 -12.29 24.63
CA ASN A 224 21.60 -13.70 24.94
C ASN A 224 20.45 -14.58 24.43
N GLU A 225 19.30 -13.97 24.10
CA GLU A 225 18.09 -14.69 23.65
C GLU A 225 17.94 -14.70 22.13
N ALA A 226 18.73 -13.87 21.42
CA ALA A 226 18.48 -13.55 20.03
C ALA A 226 18.57 -14.76 19.09
N GLN A 227 19.56 -15.64 19.32
CA GLN A 227 19.74 -16.84 18.52
C GLN A 227 18.60 -17.84 18.75
N ASP A 228 18.23 -18.07 20.02
CA ASP A 228 17.16 -19.00 20.39
C ASP A 228 15.81 -18.56 19.82
N ILE A 229 15.51 -17.25 19.90
CA ILE A 229 14.27 -16.69 19.33
C ILE A 229 14.27 -16.85 17.80
N PHE A 230 15.40 -16.64 17.13
CA PHE A 230 15.50 -16.80 15.68
C PHE A 230 15.29 -18.27 15.26
N GLU A 231 15.95 -19.21 15.91
CA GLU A 231 15.82 -20.65 15.63
C GLU A 231 14.41 -21.16 15.91
N GLU A 232 13.80 -20.71 17.00
CA GLU A 232 12.41 -20.99 17.31
C GLU A 232 11.46 -20.44 16.24
N TYR A 233 11.67 -19.21 15.79
CA TYR A 233 10.88 -18.61 14.71
C TYR A 233 11.04 -19.39 13.40
N ASP A 234 12.27 -19.74 13.03
CA ASP A 234 12.55 -20.52 11.82
C ASP A 234 11.85 -21.88 11.87
N ARG A 235 11.92 -22.59 13.01
CA ARG A 235 11.20 -23.85 13.22
C ARG A 235 9.69 -23.70 12.95
N TYR A 236 9.03 -22.71 13.55
CA TYR A 236 7.59 -22.52 13.32
C TYR A 236 7.26 -22.09 11.89
N THR A 237 8.12 -21.32 11.22
CA THR A 237 7.91 -21.02 9.80
C THR A 237 8.03 -22.27 8.92
N GLN A 238 8.94 -23.18 9.25
CA GLN A 238 9.09 -24.47 8.55
C GLN A 238 7.87 -25.38 8.78
N GLU A 239 7.28 -25.39 9.97
CA GLU A 239 6.01 -26.08 10.26
C GLU A 239 4.87 -25.56 9.38
N LEU A 240 4.86 -24.25 9.07
CA LEU A 240 3.92 -23.64 8.12
C LEU A 240 4.29 -23.87 6.64
N GLY A 241 5.36 -24.62 6.34
CA GLY A 241 5.87 -24.85 4.99
C GLY A 241 6.50 -23.60 4.34
N LEU A 242 6.82 -22.57 5.13
CA LEU A 242 7.51 -21.37 4.69
C LEU A 242 9.03 -21.53 4.82
N LYS A 243 9.77 -20.64 4.16
CA LYS A 243 11.24 -20.61 4.25
C LYS A 243 11.71 -19.20 4.53
N ILE A 244 12.69 -19.05 5.41
CA ILE A 244 13.32 -17.77 5.71
C ILE A 244 14.58 -17.59 4.86
N HIS A 245 14.94 -16.35 4.51
CA HIS A 245 16.26 -16.08 3.93
C HIS A 245 17.37 -16.41 4.92
N SER A 246 18.44 -17.10 4.46
CA SER A 246 19.60 -17.41 5.30
C SER A 246 20.15 -16.15 5.98
N LEU A 247 20.64 -16.31 7.21
CA LEU A 247 21.29 -15.23 7.96
C LEU A 247 22.37 -14.56 7.11
N ASP A 248 22.36 -13.22 7.08
CA ASP A 248 23.30 -12.38 6.35
C ASP A 248 23.33 -12.60 4.82
N ALA A 249 22.25 -13.13 4.22
CA ALA A 249 22.10 -13.25 2.75
C ALA A 249 21.98 -11.90 2.00
N GLY A 250 22.25 -10.78 2.70
CA GLY A 250 22.26 -9.39 2.25
C GLY A 250 21.78 -8.43 3.34
N ALA A 251 22.27 -7.18 3.32
CA ALA A 251 21.99 -6.16 4.35
C ALA A 251 20.48 -5.83 4.56
N ASP A 252 19.64 -6.14 3.57
CA ASP A 252 18.19 -5.87 3.61
C ASP A 252 17.32 -7.11 3.91
N LYS A 253 17.90 -8.30 4.12
CA LYS A 253 17.17 -9.56 4.35
C LYS A 253 17.17 -9.93 5.85
N THR A 254 17.20 -11.24 6.15
CA THR A 254 17.31 -11.78 7.51
C THR A 254 18.66 -11.44 8.14
N ILE A 255 18.63 -10.77 9.29
CA ILE A 255 19.81 -10.33 10.05
C ILE A 255 19.56 -10.42 11.56
N ILE A 256 20.64 -10.68 12.31
CA ILE A 256 20.69 -10.52 13.77
C ILE A 256 21.85 -9.56 14.07
N ARG A 257 21.57 -8.40 14.68
CA ARG A 257 22.58 -7.36 14.92
C ARG A 257 22.33 -6.61 16.22
N ASP A 258 23.39 -5.99 16.73
CA ASP A 258 23.28 -5.02 17.83
C ASP A 258 22.31 -3.90 17.43
N ILE A 259 21.37 -3.57 18.32
CA ILE A 259 20.30 -2.61 18.05
C ILE A 259 20.82 -1.21 17.70
N LYS A 260 22.05 -0.87 18.12
CA LYS A 260 22.71 0.42 17.82
C LYS A 260 23.25 0.48 16.39
N GLN A 261 23.37 -0.66 15.71
CA GLN A 261 23.78 -0.70 14.31
C GLN A 261 22.64 -0.32 13.37
N GLU A 262 22.99 0.11 12.16
CA GLU A 262 22.00 0.43 11.13
C GLU A 262 21.16 -0.80 10.75
N PHE A 263 19.83 -0.64 10.73
CA PHE A 263 18.90 -1.63 10.19
C PHE A 263 17.74 -0.95 9.46
N SER A 264 17.07 -1.70 8.57
CA SER A 264 16.00 -1.16 7.73
C SER A 264 14.69 -1.92 7.90
N TYR A 265 13.57 -1.20 8.08
CA TYR A 265 12.25 -1.82 8.25
C TYR A 265 11.14 -0.90 7.72
N LEU A 266 10.19 -1.45 6.94
CA LEU A 266 9.08 -0.74 6.27
C LEU A 266 9.51 0.53 5.51
N GLY A 267 10.75 0.53 5.02
CA GLY A 267 11.33 1.63 4.27
C GLY A 267 11.98 2.75 5.02
N TYR A 268 11.94 2.65 6.34
CA TYR A 268 12.77 3.44 7.21
C TYR A 268 14.14 2.79 7.37
N VAL A 269 15.11 3.62 7.73
CA VAL A 269 16.44 3.22 8.17
C VAL A 269 16.61 3.75 9.59
N PHE A 270 16.89 2.85 10.52
CA PHE A 270 17.12 3.15 11.93
C PHE A 270 18.62 3.12 12.20
N ASN A 271 19.10 4.02 13.07
CA ASN A 271 20.51 4.19 13.44
C ASN A 271 21.48 4.25 12.24
N PRO A 272 21.24 5.16 11.27
CA PRO A 272 22.02 5.22 10.04
C PRO A 272 23.52 5.48 10.28
N GLN A 273 24.40 4.62 9.74
CA GLN A 273 25.84 4.56 10.05
C GLN A 273 26.67 5.78 9.59
N ASN A 274 26.09 6.68 8.81
CA ASN A 274 26.77 7.84 8.21
C ASN A 274 25.93 9.13 8.27
N LYS A 275 25.14 9.33 9.33
CA LYS A 275 24.40 10.57 9.55
C LYS A 275 24.78 11.23 10.86
N HIS A 276 24.34 12.47 11.03
CA HIS A 276 24.56 13.24 12.24
C HIS A 276 24.07 12.46 13.47
N GLU A 277 24.80 12.57 14.59
CA GLU A 277 24.52 11.85 15.85
C GLU A 277 23.08 12.03 16.36
N SER A 278 22.40 13.11 15.96
CA SER A 278 21.00 13.39 16.31
C SER A 278 19.95 12.68 15.43
N THR A 279 20.35 12.00 14.35
CA THR A 279 19.43 11.33 13.42
C THR A 279 19.32 9.86 13.78
N SER A 280 18.17 9.47 14.31
CA SER A 280 17.92 8.06 14.65
C SER A 280 17.08 7.34 13.60
N ILE A 281 16.29 8.07 12.80
CA ILE A 281 15.36 7.49 11.82
C ILE A 281 15.35 8.30 10.53
N SER A 282 15.70 7.65 9.44
CA SER A 282 15.63 8.20 8.09
C SER A 282 14.88 7.25 7.14
N VAL A 283 15.02 7.47 5.84
CA VAL A 283 14.42 6.69 4.76
C VAL A 283 15.49 5.97 3.96
N ARG A 284 15.15 4.83 3.35
CA ARG A 284 16.09 4.14 2.45
C ARG A 284 16.53 5.05 1.30
N GLU A 285 17.80 4.98 0.92
CA GLU A 285 18.36 5.76 -0.18
C GLU A 285 17.65 5.52 -1.52
N SER A 286 17.16 4.31 -1.75
CA SER A 286 16.34 3.99 -2.93
C SER A 286 15.01 4.73 -2.97
N SER A 287 14.36 4.93 -1.82
CA SER A 287 13.13 5.73 -1.69
C SER A 287 13.43 7.22 -1.87
N LYS A 288 14.47 7.74 -1.21
CA LYS A 288 14.96 9.12 -1.36
C LYS A 288 15.25 9.44 -2.83
N LYS A 289 15.99 8.57 -3.51
CA LYS A 289 16.35 8.74 -4.93
C LYS A 289 15.14 8.80 -5.83
N ARG A 290 14.17 7.88 -5.68
CA ARG A 290 12.93 7.89 -6.48
C ARG A 290 12.14 9.18 -6.29
N PHE A 291 12.04 9.66 -5.05
CA PHE A 291 11.37 10.92 -4.77
C PHE A 291 12.07 12.10 -5.47
N ILE A 292 13.41 12.19 -5.37
CA ILE A 292 14.22 13.20 -6.07
C ILE A 292 14.04 13.11 -7.59
N ASP A 293 14.12 11.90 -8.15
CA ASP A 293 13.96 11.65 -9.59
C ASP A 293 12.55 12.07 -10.05
N SER A 294 11.52 11.82 -9.23
CA SER A 294 10.14 12.23 -9.51
C SER A 294 10.00 13.76 -9.60
N ILE A 295 10.68 14.50 -8.71
CA ILE A 295 10.71 15.96 -8.71
C ILE A 295 11.45 16.46 -9.95
N ALA A 296 12.63 15.91 -10.23
CA ALA A 296 13.42 16.28 -11.40
C ALA A 296 12.65 16.03 -12.70
N ALA A 297 11.90 14.93 -12.79
CA ALA A 297 11.05 14.62 -13.95
C ALA A 297 9.96 15.67 -14.20
N LEU A 298 9.43 16.33 -13.16
CA LEU A 298 8.47 17.43 -13.33
C LEU A 298 9.11 18.62 -14.05
N PHE A 299 10.34 18.97 -13.68
CA PHE A 299 11.10 20.04 -14.35
C PHE A 299 11.47 19.65 -15.79
N THR A 300 11.91 18.42 -16.01
CA THR A 300 12.20 17.91 -17.36
C THR A 300 10.95 17.96 -18.25
N SER A 301 9.81 17.49 -17.75
CA SER A 301 8.54 17.57 -18.49
C SER A 301 8.15 19.01 -18.80
N TYR A 302 8.34 19.94 -17.85
CA TYR A 302 8.04 21.34 -18.04
C TYR A 302 8.93 21.99 -19.11
N SER A 303 10.23 21.73 -19.09
CA SER A 303 11.18 22.25 -20.07
C SER A 303 10.93 21.70 -21.48
N ASN A 304 10.53 20.43 -21.59
CA ASN A 304 10.22 19.78 -22.87
C ASN A 304 8.80 20.08 -23.39
N SER A 305 7.96 20.81 -22.65
CA SER A 305 6.56 21.06 -23.04
C SER A 305 6.40 22.09 -24.18
N GLY A 306 7.48 22.76 -24.60
CA GLY A 306 7.46 23.73 -25.71
C GLY A 306 6.36 24.80 -25.53
N LYS A 307 5.50 24.95 -26.55
CA LYS A 307 4.37 25.91 -26.53
C LYS A 307 3.28 25.59 -25.49
N LYS A 308 3.25 24.38 -24.93
CA LYS A 308 2.29 23.95 -23.88
C LYS A 308 2.83 24.15 -22.46
N ARG A 309 4.00 24.78 -22.32
CA ARG A 309 4.66 25.02 -21.03
C ARG A 309 3.77 25.86 -20.12
N SER A 310 3.35 25.29 -19.00
CA SER A 310 2.50 25.94 -18.01
C SER A 310 3.22 25.99 -16.66
N LYS A 311 3.54 27.21 -16.20
CA LYS A 311 4.07 27.42 -14.86
C LYS A 311 3.07 26.93 -13.81
N GLY A 312 1.80 27.34 -13.90
CA GLY A 312 0.75 26.94 -12.96
C GLY A 312 0.63 25.42 -12.76
N LEU A 313 0.71 24.65 -13.85
CA LEU A 313 0.71 23.19 -13.78
C LEU A 313 1.95 22.64 -13.06
N LEU A 314 3.14 23.17 -13.35
CA LEU A 314 4.36 22.80 -12.64
C LEU A 314 4.27 23.10 -11.15
N TYR A 315 3.84 24.31 -10.76
CA TYR A 315 3.66 24.68 -9.34
C TYR A 315 2.70 23.73 -8.64
N TRP A 316 1.54 23.48 -9.25
CA TRP A 316 0.53 22.61 -8.67
C TRP A 316 1.07 21.19 -8.47
N LYS A 317 1.70 20.60 -9.49
CA LYS A 317 2.29 19.26 -9.40
C LYS A 317 3.45 19.17 -8.42
N LEU A 318 4.34 20.16 -8.42
CA LEU A 318 5.52 20.19 -7.56
C LEU A 318 5.11 20.34 -6.08
N ASN A 319 4.20 21.26 -5.78
CA ASN A 319 3.68 21.44 -4.43
C ASN A 319 2.90 20.21 -3.96
N LEU A 320 2.10 19.59 -4.83
CA LEU A 320 1.41 18.34 -4.52
C LEU A 320 2.42 17.21 -4.24
N ARG A 321 3.50 17.10 -5.02
CA ARG A 321 4.56 16.10 -4.83
C ARG A 321 5.29 16.28 -3.49
N ILE A 322 5.63 17.52 -3.14
CA ILE A 322 6.32 17.87 -1.88
C ILE A 322 5.42 17.61 -0.68
N THR A 323 4.17 18.07 -0.76
CA THR A 323 3.30 18.12 0.42
C THR A 323 2.44 16.89 0.62
N GLY A 324 2.13 16.16 -0.45
CA GLY A 324 1.05 15.18 -0.46
C GLY A 324 -0.33 15.84 -0.45
N CYS A 325 -1.35 15.08 -0.06
CA CYS A 325 -2.74 15.53 0.00
C CYS A 325 -3.58 14.64 0.92
N ILE A 326 -4.77 15.14 1.27
CA ILE A 326 -5.87 14.32 1.79
C ILE A 326 -6.84 14.07 0.64
N ALA A 327 -7.20 12.81 0.41
CA ALA A 327 -8.15 12.41 -0.61
C ALA A 327 -8.89 11.15 -0.17
N LYS A 328 -10.22 11.16 -0.28
CA LYS A 328 -11.11 10.07 0.16
C LYS A 328 -10.85 9.69 1.62
N ASN A 329 -10.74 10.69 2.48
CA ASN A 329 -10.43 10.58 3.90
C ASN A 329 -9.12 9.84 4.21
N LYS A 330 -8.14 9.91 3.29
CA LYS A 330 -6.83 9.27 3.44
C LYS A 330 -5.71 10.25 3.12
N CYS A 331 -4.70 10.25 3.97
CA CYS A 331 -3.45 10.95 3.74
C CYS A 331 -2.63 10.22 2.67
N LYS A 332 -2.14 10.96 1.66
CA LYS A 332 -1.43 10.43 0.50
C LYS A 332 -0.22 11.28 0.19
N GLY A 333 0.96 10.68 0.11
CA GLY A 333 2.20 11.37 -0.27
C GLY A 333 3.41 10.81 0.46
N TRP A 334 4.59 11.14 -0.06
CA TRP A 334 5.86 10.61 0.44
C TRP A 334 6.09 10.96 1.91
N LEU A 335 5.92 12.23 2.31
CA LEU A 335 6.07 12.65 3.72
C LEU A 335 4.96 12.16 4.65
N PHE A 336 3.73 11.93 4.14
CA PHE A 336 2.69 11.30 4.95
C PHE A 336 3.05 9.84 5.26
N PHE A 337 3.69 9.15 4.31
CA PHE A 337 4.15 7.79 4.56
C PHE A 337 5.34 7.76 5.51
N PHE A 338 6.32 8.64 5.29
CA PHE A 338 7.54 8.72 6.09
C PHE A 338 7.47 9.72 7.26
N SER A 339 6.29 9.87 7.88
CA SER A 339 6.04 10.92 8.90
C SER A 339 6.88 10.77 10.17
N GLU A 340 7.43 9.58 10.41
CA GLU A 340 8.15 9.23 11.64
C GLU A 340 9.67 9.52 11.59
N MET A 341 10.21 9.92 10.43
CA MET A 341 11.65 10.22 10.24
C MET A 341 12.11 11.45 11.03
N ASP A 342 13.30 11.48 11.61
CA ASP A 342 13.85 12.67 12.27
C ASP A 342 14.99 13.35 11.49
N ASP A 343 15.31 12.83 10.30
CA ASP A 343 16.34 13.34 9.40
C ASP A 343 15.98 14.68 8.71
N MET A 344 15.96 15.75 9.50
CA MET A 344 15.65 17.10 9.03
C MET A 344 16.68 17.62 8.04
N LEU A 345 17.95 17.24 8.18
CA LEU A 345 19.02 17.69 7.29
C LEU A 345 18.83 17.16 5.87
N MET A 346 18.46 15.89 5.71
CA MET A 346 18.07 15.35 4.41
C MET A 346 16.90 16.11 3.79
N LEU A 347 15.90 16.52 4.57
CA LEU A 347 14.80 17.34 4.06
C LEU A 347 15.27 18.74 3.63
N PHE A 348 16.18 19.38 4.38
CA PHE A 348 16.80 20.66 4.01
C PHE A 348 17.62 20.55 2.72
N GLU A 349 18.38 19.47 2.54
CA GLU A 349 19.14 19.22 1.32
C GLU A 349 18.24 19.13 0.09
N ILE A 350 17.13 18.40 0.21
CA ILE A 350 16.16 18.26 -0.89
C ILE A 350 15.46 19.60 -1.15
N ASP A 351 15.08 20.35 -0.12
CA ASP A 351 14.53 21.72 -0.28
C ASP A 351 15.52 22.63 -1.03
N ASN A 352 16.82 22.56 -0.72
CA ASN A 352 17.85 23.33 -1.41
C ASN A 352 18.04 22.86 -2.87
N MET A 353 17.98 21.55 -3.12
CA MET A 353 18.00 20.99 -4.48
C MET A 353 16.81 21.50 -5.30
N ILE A 354 15.60 21.50 -4.74
CA ILE A 354 14.40 22.05 -5.41
C ILE A 354 14.59 23.52 -5.74
N LYS A 355 15.14 24.31 -4.79
CA LYS A 355 15.48 25.73 -5.03
C LYS A 355 16.44 25.89 -6.21
N LYS A 356 17.50 25.08 -6.28
CA LYS A 356 18.46 25.08 -7.40
C LYS A 356 17.79 24.69 -8.74
N LEU A 357 16.89 23.71 -8.73
CA LEU A 357 16.11 23.32 -9.91
C LEU A 357 15.17 24.44 -10.39
N CYS A 358 14.51 25.15 -9.47
CA CYS A 358 13.70 26.32 -9.80
C CYS A 358 14.52 27.41 -10.50
N LEU A 359 15.68 27.77 -9.93
CA LEU A 359 16.59 28.76 -10.50
C LEU A 359 17.06 28.35 -11.90
N ARG A 360 17.51 27.10 -12.07
CA ARG A 360 17.96 26.57 -13.36
C ARG A 360 16.90 26.62 -14.46
N ASN A 361 15.62 26.51 -14.10
CA ASN A 361 14.50 26.45 -15.04
C ASN A 361 13.72 27.78 -15.15
N ASN A 362 14.24 28.88 -14.58
CA ASN A 362 13.58 30.20 -14.54
C ASN A 362 12.16 30.15 -13.95
N VAL A 363 12.02 29.44 -12.82
CA VAL A 363 10.80 29.30 -12.02
C VAL A 363 11.03 30.00 -10.67
N ASP A 364 10.07 30.83 -10.25
CA ASP A 364 10.18 31.54 -8.97
C ASP A 364 10.01 30.56 -7.80
N TYR A 365 10.90 30.64 -6.81
CA TYR A 365 10.86 29.76 -5.65
C TYR A 365 9.84 30.20 -4.59
N LYS A 366 9.39 31.48 -4.58
CA LYS A 366 8.55 32.04 -3.50
C LYS A 366 7.22 31.29 -3.26
N GLY A 367 6.66 30.68 -4.30
CA GLY A 367 5.41 29.90 -4.24
C GLY A 367 5.58 28.39 -4.03
N ILE A 368 6.81 27.90 -3.87
CA ILE A 368 7.11 26.48 -3.70
C ILE A 368 7.06 26.10 -2.22
N LYS A 369 6.33 25.02 -1.92
CA LYS A 369 6.21 24.44 -0.58
C LYS A 369 7.53 23.79 -0.18
N LYS A 370 7.77 23.66 1.13
CA LYS A 370 9.01 23.11 1.70
C LYS A 370 8.73 21.80 2.41
N LEU A 371 9.59 20.80 2.21
CA LEU A 371 9.51 19.51 2.90
C LEU A 371 9.62 19.67 4.41
N THR A 372 10.56 20.50 4.85
CA THR A 372 10.80 20.83 6.26
C THR A 372 9.59 21.43 6.97
N ARG A 373 8.82 22.29 6.29
CA ARG A 373 7.55 22.80 6.82
C ARG A 373 6.43 21.75 6.73
N THR A 374 6.40 20.97 5.65
CA THR A 374 5.37 19.94 5.44
C THR A 374 5.40 18.90 6.54
N ILE A 375 6.57 18.35 6.89
CA ILE A 375 6.69 17.30 7.91
C ILE A 375 6.19 17.79 9.28
N HIS A 376 6.44 19.05 9.62
CA HIS A 376 5.91 19.70 10.82
C HIS A 376 4.38 19.77 10.78
N GLU A 377 3.78 20.28 9.70
CA GLU A 377 2.33 20.36 9.54
C GLU A 377 1.66 18.97 9.60
N ILE A 378 2.28 17.93 9.05
CA ILE A 378 1.77 16.54 9.09
C ILE A 378 1.75 15.96 10.51
N ARG A 379 2.72 16.36 11.35
CA ARG A 379 2.85 15.88 12.72
C ARG A 379 1.88 16.53 13.68
N TYR A 380 1.71 17.85 13.54
CA TYR A 380 0.97 18.64 14.53
C TYR A 380 -0.43 19.06 14.06
N ASN A 381 -0.64 19.28 12.75
CA ASN A 381 -1.87 19.86 12.19
C ASN A 381 -2.46 18.98 11.07
N ARG A 382 -2.32 17.66 11.15
CA ARG A 382 -2.55 16.72 10.04
C ARG A 382 -3.87 16.93 9.27
N TRP A 383 -4.96 17.18 9.99
CA TRP A 383 -6.31 17.26 9.41
C TRP A 383 -6.80 18.69 9.21
N GLU A 384 -6.17 19.66 9.87
CA GLU A 384 -6.59 21.06 9.93
C GLU A 384 -5.69 21.98 9.10
N SER A 385 -4.51 21.51 8.70
CA SER A 385 -3.55 22.32 7.96
C SER A 385 -4.09 22.73 6.59
N SER A 386 -4.01 24.03 6.30
CA SER A 386 -4.22 24.57 4.96
C SER A 386 -2.95 24.51 4.09
N TYR A 387 -1.84 23.96 4.62
CA TYR A 387 -0.56 23.96 3.93
C TYR A 387 -0.53 23.00 2.74
N PHE A 388 -1.21 21.87 2.86
CA PHE A 388 -1.41 20.85 1.83
C PHE A 388 -2.89 20.72 1.46
N PRO A 389 -3.21 20.28 0.23
CA PRO A 389 -4.59 20.21 -0.22
C PRO A 389 -5.36 19.07 0.47
N ASN A 390 -6.51 19.41 1.02
CA ASN A 390 -7.58 18.46 1.31
C ASN A 390 -8.58 18.47 0.14
N PHE A 391 -8.50 17.48 -0.74
CA PHE A 391 -9.36 17.42 -1.92
C PHE A 391 -10.81 17.07 -1.61
N ASP A 392 -11.10 16.53 -0.43
CA ASP A 392 -12.46 16.20 -0.01
C ASP A 392 -13.27 17.46 0.35
N SER A 393 -12.59 18.57 0.71
CA SER A 393 -13.23 19.86 1.02
C SER A 393 -13.29 20.83 -0.16
N TYR A 394 -12.87 20.41 -1.36
CA TYR A 394 -12.85 21.29 -2.54
C TYR A 394 -14.26 21.58 -3.05
N ASN A 395 -14.54 22.86 -3.32
CA ASN A 395 -15.74 23.26 -4.05
C ASN A 395 -15.51 23.22 -5.58
N TYR A 396 -16.58 23.44 -6.36
CA TYR A 396 -16.51 23.44 -7.83
C TYR A 396 -15.50 24.44 -8.41
N LYS A 397 -15.28 25.59 -7.76
CA LYS A 397 -14.30 26.58 -8.22
C LYS A 397 -12.88 26.03 -8.10
N ASN A 398 -12.53 25.43 -6.95
CA ASN A 398 -11.22 24.80 -6.75
C ASN A 398 -11.02 23.59 -7.67
N MET A 399 -12.06 22.79 -7.90
CA MET A 399 -12.00 21.69 -8.87
C MET A 399 -11.74 22.18 -10.30
N LYS A 400 -12.44 23.24 -10.75
CA LYS A 400 -12.22 23.87 -12.05
C LYS A 400 -10.80 24.40 -12.22
N GLU A 401 -10.21 24.94 -11.16
CA GLU A 401 -8.83 25.43 -11.18
C GLU A 401 -7.83 24.31 -11.47
N VAL A 402 -7.96 23.17 -10.80
CA VAL A 402 -7.13 21.98 -11.06
C VAL A 402 -7.30 21.48 -12.49
N ILE A 403 -8.53 21.45 -13.01
CA ILE A 403 -8.81 21.06 -14.41
C ILE A 403 -8.17 22.06 -15.38
N SER A 404 -8.25 23.36 -15.08
CA SER A 404 -7.64 24.42 -15.87
C SER A 404 -6.13 24.25 -15.98
N PHE A 405 -5.45 23.95 -14.87
CA PHE A 405 -4.02 23.67 -14.87
C PHE A 405 -3.67 22.44 -15.71
N ASP A 406 -4.40 21.32 -15.54
CA ASP A 406 -4.14 20.08 -16.28
C ASP A 406 -4.35 20.24 -17.80
N LYS A 407 -5.39 20.98 -18.20
CA LYS A 407 -5.74 21.17 -19.61
C LYS A 407 -4.97 22.31 -20.29
N GLY A 408 -4.37 23.21 -19.51
CA GLY A 408 -3.80 24.45 -20.05
C GLY A 408 -4.86 25.38 -20.65
N ILE A 409 -6.10 25.31 -20.16
CA ILE A 409 -7.25 26.09 -20.64
C ILE A 409 -7.72 26.98 -19.48
N ALA A 410 -7.87 28.28 -19.72
CA ALA A 410 -8.35 29.21 -18.69
C ALA A 410 -9.72 28.79 -18.13
N MET A 411 -9.91 28.96 -16.82
CA MET A 411 -11.11 28.51 -16.10
C MET A 411 -12.44 28.97 -16.73
N HIS A 412 -12.51 30.21 -17.22
CA HIS A 412 -13.72 30.75 -17.85
C HIS A 412 -14.07 30.09 -19.18
N LYS A 413 -13.13 29.40 -19.83
CA LYS A 413 -13.35 28.64 -21.07
C LYS A 413 -13.79 27.19 -20.82
N LEU A 414 -13.77 26.72 -19.57
CA LEU A 414 -14.24 25.39 -19.20
C LEU A 414 -15.77 25.36 -19.10
N ARG A 415 -16.42 25.01 -20.21
CA ARG A 415 -17.87 24.74 -20.25
C ARG A 415 -18.13 23.27 -19.91
N LEU A 416 -18.23 22.98 -18.61
CA LEU A 416 -18.48 21.63 -18.08
C LEU A 416 -19.68 21.67 -17.13
N SER A 417 -20.48 20.60 -17.11
CA SER A 417 -21.51 20.38 -16.10
C SER A 417 -20.87 20.08 -14.73
N ASP A 418 -21.62 20.23 -13.64
CA ASP A 418 -21.13 19.94 -12.29
C ASP A 418 -20.68 18.49 -12.13
N SER A 419 -21.43 17.56 -12.72
CA SER A 419 -21.07 16.14 -12.78
C SER A 419 -19.75 15.91 -13.54
N ASP A 420 -19.56 16.57 -14.69
CA ASP A 420 -18.32 16.48 -15.47
C ASP A 420 -17.12 17.08 -14.72
N ILE A 421 -17.33 18.15 -13.96
CA ILE A 421 -16.29 18.80 -13.15
C ILE A 421 -15.78 17.81 -12.10
N VAL A 422 -16.69 17.23 -11.31
CA VAL A 422 -16.35 16.26 -10.26
C VAL A 422 -15.62 15.05 -10.85
N SER A 423 -16.16 14.48 -11.93
CA SER A 423 -15.59 13.30 -12.59
C SER A 423 -14.18 13.57 -13.14
N ARG A 424 -13.98 14.69 -13.85
CA ARG A 424 -12.67 15.05 -14.40
C ARG A 424 -11.66 15.40 -13.31
N PHE A 425 -12.08 16.13 -12.29
CA PHE A 425 -11.24 16.46 -11.14
C PHE A 425 -10.70 15.20 -10.47
N TRP A 426 -11.59 14.27 -10.10
CA TRP A 426 -11.17 13.01 -9.48
C TRP A 426 -10.34 12.16 -10.41
N SER A 427 -10.57 12.19 -11.73
CA SER A 427 -9.68 11.51 -12.68
C SER A 427 -8.27 12.09 -12.68
N ILE A 428 -8.09 13.40 -12.49
CA ILE A 428 -6.78 14.04 -12.42
C ILE A 428 -6.13 13.73 -11.07
N VAL A 429 -6.83 13.97 -9.97
CA VAL A 429 -6.33 13.70 -8.61
C VAL A 429 -5.88 12.26 -8.46
N ASN A 430 -6.70 11.28 -8.86
CA ASN A 430 -6.33 9.87 -8.79
C ASN A 430 -5.13 9.51 -9.68
N ARG A 431 -4.93 10.21 -10.81
CA ARG A 431 -3.75 10.01 -11.67
C ARG A 431 -2.49 10.50 -10.98
N GLU A 432 -2.52 11.68 -10.35
CA GLU A 432 -1.36 12.21 -9.63
C GLU A 432 -1.09 11.45 -8.33
N ILE A 433 -2.11 11.02 -7.58
CA ILE A 433 -1.94 10.15 -6.40
C ILE A 433 -1.22 8.86 -6.77
N ARG A 434 -1.66 8.16 -7.83
CA ARG A 434 -0.99 6.94 -8.30
C ARG A 434 0.46 7.19 -8.70
N SER A 435 0.74 8.37 -9.27
CA SER A 435 2.11 8.76 -9.61
C SER A 435 2.95 9.10 -8.37
N MET A 436 2.37 9.54 -7.26
CA MET A 436 3.09 9.74 -5.98
C MET A 436 3.32 8.42 -5.24
N GLU A 437 2.38 7.48 -5.33
CA GLU A 437 2.50 6.17 -4.68
C GLU A 437 3.70 5.36 -5.23
N THR A 438 4.17 5.63 -6.45
CA THR A 438 5.39 5.00 -6.98
C THR A 438 6.64 5.36 -6.19
N ASP A 439 6.67 6.53 -5.55
CA ASP A 439 7.83 6.99 -4.78
C ASP A 439 7.99 6.18 -3.48
N ILE A 440 6.90 5.56 -3.01
CA ILE A 440 6.82 4.75 -1.79
C ILE A 440 6.93 3.24 -2.10
N SER A 441 6.70 2.85 -3.37
CA SER A 441 6.46 1.47 -3.81
C SER A 441 7.57 0.42 -3.59
N SER A 442 8.70 0.75 -2.95
CA SER A 442 9.68 -0.26 -2.50
C SER A 442 9.20 -1.12 -1.34
N PHE A 443 8.04 -0.81 -0.75
CA PHE A 443 7.50 -1.46 0.46
C PHE A 443 6.11 -2.08 0.27
N SER A 444 5.49 -1.91 -0.90
CA SER A 444 4.19 -2.52 -1.23
C SER A 444 4.37 -3.74 -2.09
#